data_AF-A0A9Q3C607-F1
#
_entry.id   AF-A0A9Q3C607-F1
#
_cell.length_a   1.000
_cell.length_b   1.000
_cell.length_c   1.000
_cell.angle_alpha   90.00
_cell.angle_beta   90.00
_cell.angle_gamma   90.00
#
_symmetry.space_group_name_H-M   'P 1'
#
loop_
_entity.id
_entity.type
_entity.pdbx_description
1 polymer ?
#
loop_
_entity_poly.entity_id
_entity_poly.type
_entity_poly.pdbx_seq_one_letter_code
_entity_poly.pdbx_strand_id
1 'polypeptide(L)'
;MRDYSVGPFTIIKLIWKNAVEVKLTEQFSRKHLVFPTSLVKPYFQTEEDKFPCRKNNPTPLEIVEAEGSPGPVKKIIEARKIRLNGTDQRQYLVIFKNQTADTDKWLAEDAIPDGNLHLRRLQASRRTEQFHQ
;
A
#
# COMPACT_ATOMS: atom_id res chain seq x y z
N MET A 1 1.91 17.66 6.28
CA MET A 1 2.40 18.61 5.26
C MET A 1 3.75 18.06 4.80
N ARG A 2 3.95 17.76 3.51
CA ARG A 2 5.21 17.12 3.04
C ARG A 2 6.31 18.18 2.95
N ASP A 3 7.43 17.95 3.61
CA ASP A 3 8.61 18.82 3.56
C ASP A 3 9.27 18.70 2.17
N TYR A 4 8.89 19.59 1.25
CA TYR A 4 9.47 19.64 -0.09
C TYR A 4 10.86 20.29 -0.03
N SER A 5 11.89 19.47 -0.07
CA SER A 5 13.29 19.91 -0.19
C SER A 5 13.67 20.03 -1.65
N VAL A 6 14.28 21.15 -2.04
CA VAL A 6 14.73 21.40 -3.41
C VAL A 6 16.22 21.14 -3.47
N GLY A 7 16.61 20.12 -4.25
CA GLY A 7 17.95 19.91 -4.81
C GLY A 7 19.14 19.82 -3.84
N PRO A 8 20.16 19.03 -4.15
CA PRO A 8 21.47 19.28 -3.58
C PRO A 8 22.07 20.52 -4.28
N PHE A 9 22.42 21.54 -3.49
CA PHE A 9 23.15 22.69 -3.99
C PHE A 9 24.54 22.77 -3.38
N THR A 10 25.52 23.25 -4.15
CA THR A 10 26.89 23.41 -3.68
C THR A 10 27.01 24.65 -2.80
N ILE A 11 27.58 24.46 -1.61
CA ILE A 11 27.95 25.55 -0.71
C ILE A 11 29.23 26.21 -1.23
N ILE A 12 29.17 27.50 -1.51
CA ILE A 12 30.32 28.31 -1.92
C ILE A 12 31.09 28.75 -0.68
N LYS A 13 30.38 29.31 0.30
CA LYS A 13 30.98 29.92 1.48
C LYS A 13 30.07 29.81 2.69
N LEU A 14 30.68 29.59 3.85
CA LEU A 14 29.99 29.69 5.13
C LEU A 14 30.14 31.13 5.65
N ILE A 15 29.00 31.83 5.78
CA ILE A 15 28.95 33.20 6.27
C ILE A 15 28.65 33.12 7.76
N TRP A 16 29.71 33.20 8.57
CA TRP A 16 29.64 33.04 10.02
C TRP A 16 28.99 31.70 10.42
N LYS A 17 28.50 31.57 11.66
CA LYS A 17 27.91 30.32 12.17
C LYS A 17 26.49 30.05 11.67
N ASN A 18 25.82 31.08 11.12
CA ASN A 18 24.37 31.08 10.97
C ASN A 18 23.89 31.13 9.52
N ALA A 19 24.77 31.36 8.55
CA ALA A 19 24.36 31.52 7.15
C ALA A 19 25.33 30.85 6.18
N VAL A 20 24.80 30.46 5.03
CA VAL A 20 25.51 29.74 3.98
C VAL A 20 25.19 30.35 2.64
N GLU A 21 26.23 30.62 1.85
CA GLU A 21 26.13 31.04 0.47
C GLU A 21 26.13 29.82 -0.44
N VAL A 22 25.12 29.75 -1.31
CA VAL A 22 24.81 28.57 -2.11
C VAL A 22 24.80 28.95 -3.59
N LYS A 23 25.39 28.08 -4.42
CA LYS A 23 25.32 28.22 -5.88
C LYS A 23 23.96 27.70 -6.37
N LEU A 24 23.05 28.63 -6.67
CA LEU A 24 21.74 28.31 -7.25
C LEU A 24 21.84 28.08 -8.76
N THR A 25 20.98 27.20 -9.28
CA THR A 25 20.80 26.99 -10.73
C THR A 25 19.92 28.12 -11.32
N GLU A 26 19.95 28.28 -12.64
CA GLU A 26 19.25 29.37 -13.36
C GLU A 26 17.75 29.48 -13.01
N GLN A 27 17.11 28.34 -12.74
CA GLN A 27 15.71 28.23 -12.30
C GLN A 27 15.41 28.97 -10.99
N PHE A 28 16.44 29.23 -10.16
CA PHE A 28 16.32 29.92 -8.87
C PHE A 28 17.10 31.24 -8.82
N SER A 29 17.47 31.80 -9.97
CA SER A 29 18.19 33.08 -10.10
C SER A 29 17.52 34.27 -9.39
N ARG A 30 16.20 34.22 -9.21
CA ARG A 30 15.43 35.26 -8.49
C ARG A 30 15.48 35.15 -6.97
N LYS A 31 15.99 34.04 -6.42
CA LYS A 31 16.09 33.82 -4.97
C LYS A 31 17.43 34.33 -4.44
N HIS A 32 17.47 34.69 -3.16
CA HIS A 32 18.72 35.05 -2.49
C HIS A 32 19.68 33.86 -2.45
N LEU A 33 20.97 34.12 -2.67
CA LEU A 33 22.02 33.09 -2.63
C LEU A 33 22.39 32.67 -1.20
N VAL A 34 22.05 33.50 -0.21
CA VAL A 34 22.41 33.29 1.19
C VAL A 34 21.21 32.78 1.97
N PHE A 35 21.38 31.64 2.62
CA PHE A 35 20.35 30.98 3.41
C PHE A 35 20.82 30.77 4.85
N PRO A 36 19.91 30.88 5.85
CA PRO A 36 20.23 30.51 7.21
C PRO A 36 20.47 29.00 7.34
N THR A 37 21.42 28.60 8.19
CA THR A 37 21.78 27.19 8.42
C THR A 37 20.60 26.34 8.90
N SER A 38 19.62 26.96 9.57
CA SER A 38 18.38 26.32 10.03
C SER A 38 17.50 25.78 8.90
N LEU A 39 17.61 26.36 7.69
CA LEU A 39 16.83 25.97 6.51
C LEU A 39 17.59 25.02 5.58
N VAL A 40 18.87 24.78 5.85
CA VAL A 40 19.73 23.93 5.03
C VAL A 40 19.83 22.56 5.68
N LYS A 41 19.58 21.51 4.89
CA LYS A 41 19.79 20.13 5.30
C LYS A 41 21.06 19.60 4.65
N PRO A 42 22.01 19.00 5.41
CA PRO A 42 23.19 18.40 4.82
C PRO A 42 22.77 17.20 3.95
N TYR A 43 23.31 17.17 2.74
CA TYR A 43 23.13 16.07 1.80
C TYR A 43 24.43 15.30 1.69
N PHE A 44 24.38 14.00 2.00
CA PHE A 44 25.51 13.08 1.82
C PHE A 44 25.15 12.14 0.68
N GLN A 45 26.08 11.97 -0.27
CA GLN A 45 25.91 10.93 -1.28
C GLN A 45 25.83 9.57 -0.60
N THR A 46 24.94 8.72 -1.10
CA THR A 46 24.81 7.35 -0.59
C THR A 46 26.07 6.59 -0.97
N GLU A 47 26.89 6.25 0.03
CA GLU A 47 28.03 5.36 -0.17
C GLU A 47 27.52 3.93 -0.43
N GLU A 48 27.60 3.49 -1.68
CA GLU A 48 27.09 2.18 -2.10
C GLU A 48 27.88 1.03 -1.45
N ASP A 49 29.18 1.21 -1.24
CA ASP A 49 30.07 0.19 -0.67
C ASP A 49 29.81 -0.06 0.82
N LYS A 50 29.37 0.97 1.56
CA LYS A 50 29.04 0.84 2.99
C LYS A 50 27.66 0.21 3.21
N PHE A 51 26.76 0.29 2.23
CA PHE A 51 25.37 -0.16 2.38
C PHE A 51 24.84 -0.90 1.13
N PRO A 52 25.42 -2.07 0.77
CA PRO A 52 25.02 -2.83 -0.42
C PRO A 52 23.54 -3.24 -0.40
N CYS A 53 22.94 -3.43 0.77
CA CYS A 53 21.53 -3.82 0.92
C CYS A 53 20.53 -2.72 0.49
N ARG A 54 20.94 -1.46 0.30
CA ARG A 54 20.03 -0.37 -0.14
C ARG A 54 19.62 -0.47 -1.61
N LYS A 55 20.36 -1.20 -2.45
CA LYS A 55 20.02 -1.44 -3.86
C LYS A 55 18.81 -2.34 -4.03
N ASN A 56 18.54 -3.18 -3.02
CA ASN A 56 17.53 -4.22 -3.06
C ASN A 56 16.27 -3.78 -2.31
N ASN A 57 15.71 -2.60 -2.63
CA ASN A 57 14.29 -2.45 -2.34
C ASN A 57 13.58 -3.25 -3.44
N PRO A 58 13.03 -4.44 -3.16
CA PRO A 58 12.37 -5.19 -4.20
C PRO A 58 11.25 -4.30 -4.74
N THR A 59 11.30 -4.02 -6.04
CA THR A 59 10.11 -3.58 -6.77
C THR A 59 8.98 -4.50 -6.33
N PRO A 60 7.80 -3.97 -5.92
CA PRO A 60 6.68 -4.83 -5.56
C PRO A 60 6.51 -5.86 -6.67
N LEU A 61 6.72 -7.13 -6.35
CA LEU A 61 6.55 -8.20 -7.32
C LEU A 61 5.08 -8.14 -7.74
N GLU A 62 4.85 -7.90 -9.03
CA GLU A 62 3.54 -8.03 -9.62
C GLU A 62 3.16 -9.51 -9.48
N ILE A 63 2.23 -9.80 -8.57
CA ILE A 63 1.79 -11.17 -8.31
C ILE A 63 1.00 -11.59 -9.55
N VAL A 64 1.64 -12.28 -10.47
CA VAL A 64 0.96 -12.94 -11.59
C VAL A 64 0.18 -14.10 -10.98
N GLU A 65 -1.12 -13.88 -10.75
CA GLU A 65 -2.02 -14.94 -10.29
C GLU A 65 -2.14 -15.99 -11.41
N ALA A 66 -1.85 -17.25 -11.08
CA ALA A 66 -1.96 -18.36 -12.01
C ALA A 66 -3.43 -18.54 -12.42
N GLU A 67 -3.71 -18.32 -13.70
CA GLU A 67 -4.96 -18.65 -14.38
C GLU A 67 -5.39 -20.08 -14.04
N GLY A 68 -6.37 -20.23 -13.13
CA GLY A 68 -7.04 -21.51 -12.88
C GLY A 68 -7.32 -21.87 -11.43
N SER A 69 -6.69 -21.24 -10.44
CA SER A 69 -7.04 -21.43 -9.03
C SER A 69 -7.82 -20.23 -8.49
N PRO A 70 -9.00 -20.40 -7.85
CA PRO A 70 -9.62 -19.31 -7.12
C PRO A 70 -8.61 -18.79 -6.09
N GLY A 71 -8.22 -17.52 -6.22
CA GLY A 71 -7.20 -16.90 -5.38
C GLY A 71 -7.54 -17.03 -3.88
N PRO A 72 -6.58 -16.74 -2.99
CA PRO A 72 -6.82 -16.86 -1.56
C PRO A 72 -7.96 -15.94 -1.12
N VAL A 73 -8.97 -16.53 -0.47
CA VAL A 73 -10.17 -15.80 -0.03
C VAL A 73 -9.81 -14.79 1.06
N LYS A 74 -10.27 -13.54 0.90
CA LYS A 74 -10.11 -12.46 1.89
C LYS A 74 -11.19 -12.55 2.94
N LYS A 75 -12.46 -12.50 2.51
CA LYS A 75 -13.63 -12.46 3.39
C LYS A 75 -14.89 -12.87 2.63
N ILE A 76 -15.83 -13.49 3.34
CA ILE A 76 -17.21 -13.68 2.88
C ILE A 76 -18.06 -12.55 3.47
N ILE A 77 -18.82 -11.84 2.63
CA ILE A 77 -19.67 -10.73 3.07
C ILE A 77 -21.08 -11.23 3.37
N GLU A 78 -21.66 -11.94 2.40
CA GLU A 78 -23.06 -12.28 2.40
C GLU A 78 -23.31 -13.76 2.13
N ALA A 79 -24.49 -14.21 2.53
CA ALA A 79 -25.01 -15.53 2.27
C ALA A 79 -26.43 -15.40 1.74
N ARG A 80 -26.72 -16.07 0.62
CA ARG A 80 -28.05 -16.16 0.03
C ARG A 80 -28.44 -17.62 -0.19
N LYS A 81 -29.75 -17.88 -0.26
CA LYS A 81 -30.29 -19.21 -0.56
C LYS A 81 -31.02 -19.14 -1.90
N ILE A 82 -30.65 -20.02 -2.83
CA ILE A 82 -31.23 -20.06 -4.19
C ILE A 82 -31.73 -21.46 -4.47
N ARG A 83 -32.84 -21.56 -5.22
CA ARG A 83 -33.31 -22.81 -5.79
C ARG A 83 -32.71 -22.98 -7.17
N LEU A 84 -31.80 -23.94 -7.32
CA LEU A 84 -31.18 -24.29 -8.60
C LEU A 84 -31.43 -25.78 -8.85
N ASN A 85 -32.02 -26.09 -10.01
CA ASN A 85 -32.39 -27.46 -10.42
C ASN A 85 -33.25 -28.20 -9.38
N GLY A 86 -34.21 -27.50 -8.77
CA GLY A 86 -35.10 -28.08 -7.75
C GLY A 86 -34.45 -28.34 -6.38
N THR A 87 -33.16 -28.03 -6.23
CA THR A 87 -32.45 -28.15 -4.95
C THR A 87 -32.19 -26.78 -4.33
N ASP A 88 -32.41 -26.68 -3.02
CA ASP A 88 -32.11 -25.50 -2.23
C ASP A 88 -30.60 -25.43 -1.96
N GLN A 89 -29.87 -24.58 -2.68
CA GLN A 89 -28.42 -24.38 -2.50
C GLN A 89 -28.12 -23.05 -1.81
N ARG A 90 -27.12 -23.05 -0.91
CA ARG A 90 -26.60 -21.84 -0.28
C ARG A 90 -25.41 -21.33 -1.08
N GLN A 91 -25.41 -20.03 -1.37
CA GLN A 91 -24.31 -19.35 -2.03
C GLN A 91 -23.78 -18.23 -1.12
N TYR A 92 -22.47 -18.00 -1.22
CA TYR A 92 -21.75 -17.03 -0.43
C TYR A 92 -21.03 -16.03 -1.35
N LEU A 93 -21.10 -14.74 -1.01
CA LEU A 93 -20.38 -13.70 -1.75
C LEU A 93 -18.95 -13.62 -1.23
N VAL A 94 -18.01 -14.00 -2.09
CA VAL A 94 -16.60 -14.15 -1.73
C VAL A 94 -15.78 -13.01 -2.32
N ILE A 95 -15.04 -12.30 -1.46
CA ILE A 95 -14.01 -11.35 -1.87
C ILE A 95 -12.66 -12.07 -1.88
N PHE A 96 -11.93 -11.94 -2.99
CA PHE A 96 -10.57 -12.47 -3.13
C PHE A 96 -9.52 -11.48 -2.60
N LYS A 97 -8.39 -11.99 -2.09
CA LYS A 97 -7.25 -11.13 -1.75
C LYS A 97 -6.61 -10.65 -3.05
N ASN A 98 -6.11 -9.42 -3.04
CA ASN A 98 -5.37 -8.79 -4.15
C ASN A 98 -6.16 -8.56 -5.44
N GLN A 99 -7.48 -8.80 -5.46
CA GLN A 99 -8.35 -8.46 -6.59
C GLN A 99 -9.25 -7.24 -6.25
N THR A 100 -9.69 -6.53 -7.29
CA THR A 100 -10.63 -5.40 -7.19
C THR A 100 -12.05 -5.88 -6.92
N ALA A 101 -12.89 -5.03 -6.32
CA ALA A 101 -14.26 -5.37 -5.92
C ALA A 101 -15.16 -5.87 -7.07
N ASP A 102 -14.81 -5.55 -8.32
CA ASP A 102 -15.54 -6.02 -9.51
C ASP A 102 -15.39 -7.53 -9.77
N THR A 103 -14.46 -8.22 -9.08
CA THR A 103 -14.21 -9.66 -9.21
C THR A 103 -14.96 -10.52 -8.20
N ASP A 104 -15.76 -9.91 -7.33
CA ASP A 104 -16.53 -10.62 -6.29
C ASP A 104 -17.54 -11.59 -6.92
N LYS A 105 -17.49 -12.85 -6.51
CA LYS A 105 -18.32 -13.93 -7.08
C LYS A 105 -19.13 -14.65 -6.02
N TRP A 106 -20.34 -15.06 -6.41
CA TRP A 106 -21.18 -15.96 -5.62
C TRP A 106 -20.73 -17.40 -5.84
N LEU A 107 -20.18 -18.02 -4.79
CA LEU A 107 -19.71 -19.40 -4.82
C LEU A 107 -20.55 -20.29 -3.90
N ALA A 108 -20.67 -21.57 -4.28
CA ALA A 108 -21.22 -22.60 -3.41
C ALA A 108 -20.23 -22.96 -2.30
N GLU A 109 -20.71 -23.54 -1.20
CA GLU A 109 -19.87 -23.92 -0.06
C GLU A 109 -18.68 -24.80 -0.45
N ASP A 110 -18.89 -25.76 -1.37
CA ASP A 110 -17.86 -26.70 -1.84
C ASP A 110 -16.78 -26.04 -2.71
N ALA A 111 -17.08 -24.89 -3.31
CA ALA A 111 -16.19 -24.20 -4.24
C ALA A 111 -15.29 -23.16 -3.54
N ILE A 112 -15.39 -23.01 -2.21
CA ILE A 112 -14.67 -21.99 -1.45
C ILE A 112 -13.43 -22.63 -0.79
N PRO A 113 -12.21 -22.18 -1.15
CA PRO A 113 -11.00 -22.56 -0.43
C PRO A 113 -11.11 -22.18 1.06
N ASP A 114 -10.80 -23.11 1.96
CA ASP A 114 -10.89 -22.93 3.42
C ASP A 114 -12.26 -22.44 3.92
N GLY A 115 -13.35 -22.83 3.24
CA GLY A 115 -14.72 -22.34 3.49
C GLY A 115 -15.14 -22.39 4.97
N ASN A 116 -14.82 -23.47 5.69
CA ASN A 116 -15.15 -23.64 7.12
C ASN A 116 -14.64 -22.49 8.01
N LEU A 117 -13.42 -22.01 7.78
CA LEU A 117 -12.82 -20.93 8.57
C LEU A 117 -13.58 -19.61 8.32
N HIS A 118 -13.85 -19.33 7.04
CA HIS A 118 -14.52 -18.11 6.62
C HIS A 118 -15.99 -18.06 7.04
N LEU A 119 -16.68 -19.21 6.97
CA LEU A 119 -18.07 -19.34 7.41
C LEU A 119 -18.22 -19.17 8.92
N ARG A 120 -17.32 -19.75 9.73
CA ARG A 120 -17.30 -19.52 11.19
C ARG A 120 -17.11 -18.05 11.53
N ARG A 121 -16.23 -17.34 10.82
CA ARG A 121 -15.99 -15.91 11.02
C ARG A 121 -17.22 -15.07 10.65
N LEU A 122 -17.91 -15.40 9.56
CA LEU A 122 -19.17 -14.75 9.16
C LEU A 122 -20.28 -14.95 10.20
N GLN A 123 -20.40 -16.16 10.76
CA GLN A 123 -21.37 -16.45 11.82
C GLN A 123 -21.05 -15.65 13.10
N ALA A 124 -19.77 -15.54 13.47
CA ALA A 124 -19.33 -14.75 14.62
C ALA A 124 -19.63 -13.25 14.44
N SER A 125 -19.39 -12.69 13.24
CA SER A 125 -19.70 -11.28 12.96
C SER A 125 -21.20 -11.00 13.03
N ARG A 126 -22.03 -11.87 12.45
CA ARG A 126 -23.50 -11.74 12.50
C ARG A 126 -24.06 -11.77 13.93
N ARG A 127 -23.49 -12.61 14.80
CA ARG A 127 -23.88 -12.63 16.23
C ARG A 127 -23.51 -11.35 16.96
N THR A 128 -22.37 -10.74 16.61
CA THR A 128 -21.90 -9.50 17.24
C THR A 128 -22.76 -8.31 16.81
N GLU A 129 -23.13 -8.23 15.53
CA GLU A 129 -24.01 -7.17 14.98
C GLU A 129 -25.40 -7.19 15.61
N GLN A 130 -25.94 -8.38 15.91
CA GLN A 130 -27.23 -8.52 16.60
C GLN A 130 -27.20 -8.07 18.07
N PHE A 131 -26.02 -8.00 18.69
CA PHE A 131 -25.85 -7.63 20.09
C PHE A 131 -25.59 -6.13 20.31
N HIS A 132 -25.40 -5.36 19.24
CA HIS A 132 -25.14 -3.91 19.28
C HIS A 132 -26.33 -3.07 18.77
N GLN A 133 -27.50 -3.69 18.60
CA GLN A 133 -28.79 -3.00 18.41
C GLN A 133 -29.61 -3.09 19.70
#